data_AF-A0A0M8MB74-F1
#
_entry.id   AF-A0A0M8MB74-F1
#
_cell.length_a   1.000
_cell.length_b   1.000
_cell.length_c   1.000
_cell.angle_alpha   90.00
_cell.angle_beta   90.00
_cell.angle_gamma   90.00
#
_symmetry.space_group_name_H-M   'P 1'
#
loop_
_entity.id
_entity.type
_entity.pdbx_description
1 polymer ?
#
loop_
_entity_poly.entity_id
_entity_poly.type
_entity_poly.pdbx_seq_one_letter_code
_entity_poly.pdbx_strand_id
1 'polypeptide(L)'
;MDNYTVTFYCRDCINVPQEENVRQDKVCGEVLDKLLQHKLELVDFNLTENYDTYPDSHKKSSTLRTIIEIKLDLTRADLASREAIYNKCLYAMLQNKLYLSKDAQAGHNGQERQLLVFDMKHQAA
;
A
#
# COMPACT_ATOMS: atom_id res chain seq x y z
N MET A 1 15.75 -5.18 12.13
CA MET A 1 14.48 -4.61 11.64
C MET A 1 14.28 -5.28 10.31
N ASP A 2 13.17 -5.97 10.17
CA ASP A 2 12.92 -6.77 8.97
C ASP A 2 11.93 -6.00 8.10
N ASN A 3 12.13 -6.06 6.79
CA ASN A 3 11.31 -5.36 5.82
C ASN A 3 10.04 -6.19 5.56
N TYR A 4 8.88 -5.59 5.78
CA TYR A 4 7.57 -6.20 5.53
C TYR A 4 6.85 -5.44 4.43
N THR A 5 6.13 -6.16 3.58
CA THR A 5 5.07 -5.57 2.77
C THR A 5 3.73 -5.75 3.48
N VAL A 6 3.08 -4.63 3.72
CA VAL A 6 1.75 -4.52 4.33
C VAL A 6 0.75 -4.20 3.23
N THR A 7 -0.25 -5.05 3.09
CA THR A 7 -1.21 -4.98 1.98
C THR A 7 -2.55 -4.51 2.49
N PHE A 8 -3.04 -3.44 1.88
CA PHE A 8 -4.34 -2.85 2.12
C PHE A 8 -5.24 -3.03 0.91
N TYR A 9 -6.52 -3.19 1.21
CA TYR A 9 -7.59 -3.10 0.25
C TYR A 9 -8.32 -1.76 0.38
N CYS A 10 -8.54 -1.11 -0.76
CA CYS A 10 -9.39 0.05 -0.91
C CYS A 10 -10.58 -0.27 -1.81
N ARG A 11 -11.79 -0.08 -1.30
CA ARG A 11 -13.04 -0.24 -2.07
C ARG A 11 -13.20 0.82 -3.16
N ASP A 12 -12.66 2.00 -2.92
CA ASP A 12 -12.69 3.11 -3.87
C ASP A 12 -11.55 2.99 -4.88
N CYS A 13 -11.71 3.56 -6.07
CA CYS A 13 -10.57 3.80 -6.94
C CYS A 13 -9.72 4.95 -6.39
N ILE A 14 -8.41 4.90 -6.62
CA ILE A 14 -7.50 6.03 -6.39
C ILE A 14 -7.18 6.67 -7.73
N ASN A 15 -7.31 7.99 -7.80
CA ASN A 15 -7.03 8.68 -9.05
C ASN A 15 -5.51 8.82 -9.21
N VAL A 16 -4.96 8.21 -10.27
CA VAL A 16 -3.52 8.30 -10.58
C VAL A 16 -3.35 9.25 -11.75
N PRO A 17 -2.80 10.46 -11.53
CA PRO A 17 -2.53 11.42 -12.59
C PRO A 17 -1.53 10.85 -13.61
N GLN A 18 -1.76 11.17 -14.88
CA GLN A 18 -0.81 10.84 -15.96
C GLN A 18 0.50 11.65 -15.81
N GLU A 19 0.39 12.89 -15.36
CA GLU A 19 1.49 13.81 -15.08
C GLU A 19 2.40 13.31 -13.94
N GLU A 20 3.60 12.86 -14.27
CA GLU A 20 4.56 12.29 -13.31
C GLU A 20 4.96 13.27 -12.21
N ASN A 21 5.12 14.55 -12.55
CA ASN A 21 5.53 15.62 -11.64
C ASN A 21 4.55 15.87 -10.48
N VAL A 22 3.29 15.42 -10.60
CA VAL A 22 2.27 15.55 -9.54
C VAL A 22 1.73 14.20 -9.06
N ARG A 23 2.05 13.11 -9.76
CA ARG A 23 1.54 11.76 -9.45
C ARG A 23 1.90 11.35 -8.03
N GLN A 24 3.17 11.51 -7.66
CA GLN A 24 3.70 11.16 -6.34
C GLN A 24 2.90 11.85 -5.22
N ASP A 25 2.80 13.18 -5.27
CA ASP A 25 2.18 13.95 -4.20
C ASP A 25 0.66 13.72 -4.11
N LYS A 26 -0.03 13.65 -5.26
CA LYS A 26 -1.48 13.42 -5.29
C LYS A 26 -1.84 12.02 -4.80
N VAL A 27 -1.13 10.99 -5.26
CA VAL A 27 -1.42 9.61 -4.88
C VAL A 27 -1.07 9.37 -3.41
N CYS A 28 0.06 9.89 -2.92
CA CYS A 28 0.39 9.84 -1.49
C CYS A 28 -0.67 10.56 -0.64
N GLY A 29 -1.08 11.76 -1.04
CA GLY A 29 -2.12 12.52 -0.33
C GLY A 29 -3.44 11.76 -0.25
N GLU A 30 -3.89 11.19 -1.37
CA GLU A 30 -5.14 10.41 -1.39
C GLU A 30 -5.06 9.13 -0.53
N VAL A 31 -3.95 8.39 -0.59
CA VAL A 31 -3.74 7.21 0.26
C VAL A 31 -3.70 7.59 1.74
N LEU A 32 -3.02 8.68 2.08
CA LEU A 32 -2.97 9.20 3.45
C LEU A 32 -4.36 9.59 3.95
N ASP A 33 -5.15 10.31 3.15
CA ASP A 33 -6.53 10.68 3.50
C ASP A 33 -7.40 9.44 3.75
N LYS A 34 -7.23 8.39 2.93
CA LYS A 34 -7.95 7.12 3.12
C LYS A 34 -7.49 6.36 4.36
N LEU A 35 -6.20 6.41 4.73
CA LEU A 35 -5.70 5.86 5.99
C LEU A 35 -6.30 6.61 7.20
N LEU A 36 -6.29 7.94 7.17
CA LEU A 36 -6.85 8.77 8.24
C LEU A 36 -8.35 8.52 8.44
N GLN A 37 -9.08 8.25 7.36
CA GLN A 37 -10.51 7.96 7.39
C GLN A 37 -10.83 6.48 7.66
N HIS A 38 -9.83 5.63 7.93
CA HIS A 38 -10.00 4.18 8.08
C HIS A 38 -10.72 3.52 6.88
N LYS A 39 -10.53 4.05 5.67
CA LYS A 39 -11.11 3.52 4.41
C LYS A 39 -10.27 2.42 3.77
N LEU A 40 -9.09 2.16 4.33
CA LEU A 40 -8.22 1.06 3.93
C LEU A 40 -8.36 -0.11 4.90
N GLU A 41 -8.61 -1.30 4.36
CA GLU A 41 -8.69 -2.54 5.13
C GLU A 41 -7.36 -3.29 5.04
N LEU A 42 -6.71 -3.54 6.17
CA LEU A 42 -5.48 -4.35 6.21
C LEU A 42 -5.82 -5.81 5.84
N VAL A 43 -5.38 -6.30 4.69
CA VAL A 43 -5.70 -7.67 4.26
C VAL A 43 -4.60 -8.67 4.57
N ASP A 44 -3.35 -8.23 4.49
CA ASP A 44 -2.20 -9.10 4.70
C ASP A 44 -0.96 -8.30 5.14
N PHE A 45 -0.01 -8.98 5.77
CA PHE A 45 1.34 -8.47 6.01
C PHE A 45 2.31 -9.65 6.06
N ASN A 46 3.41 -9.57 5.31
CA ASN A 46 4.43 -10.61 5.30
C ASN A 46 5.82 -10.00 5.08
N LEU A 47 6.87 -10.77 5.39
CA LEU A 47 8.23 -10.38 5.05
C LEU A 47 8.32 -10.15 3.54
N THR A 48 8.95 -9.04 3.14
CA THR A 48 9.06 -8.65 1.74
C THR A 48 9.76 -9.71 0.89
N GLU A 49 10.71 -10.45 1.47
CA GLU A 49 11.42 -11.56 0.82
C GLU A 49 10.49 -12.74 0.45
N ASN A 50 9.32 -12.85 1.09
CA ASN A 50 8.33 -13.88 0.81
C ASN A 50 7.30 -13.46 -0.27
N TYR A 51 7.40 -12.23 -0.80
CA TYR A 51 6.42 -11.66 -1.75
C TYR A 51 6.72 -11.99 -3.23
N ASP A 52 7.61 -12.95 -3.51
CA ASP A 52 7.93 -13.43 -4.87
C ASP A 52 6.71 -13.93 -5.66
N THR A 53 5.62 -14.29 -4.97
CA THR A 53 4.37 -14.70 -5.60
C THR A 53 3.19 -14.28 -4.72
N TYR A 54 2.43 -13.29 -5.18
CA TYR A 54 1.12 -12.98 -4.61
C TYR A 54 0.30 -14.28 -4.52
N PRO A 55 -0.20 -14.67 -3.34
CA PRO A 55 -1.05 -15.83 -3.28
C PRO A 55 -2.32 -15.57 -4.11
N ASP A 56 -2.61 -16.48 -5.03
CA ASP A 56 -3.79 -16.46 -5.92
C ASP A 56 -5.12 -16.31 -5.17
N SER A 57 -5.13 -16.50 -3.84
CA SER A 57 -6.27 -16.29 -2.96
C SER A 57 -6.83 -14.86 -3.03
N HIS A 58 -5.99 -13.83 -3.27
CA HIS A 58 -6.47 -12.45 -3.44
C HIS A 58 -7.16 -12.22 -4.80
N LYS A 59 -6.97 -13.12 -5.78
CA LYS A 59 -7.64 -13.00 -7.09
C LYS A 59 -9.12 -13.38 -7.05
N LYS A 60 -9.59 -14.02 -5.96
CA LYS A 60 -10.95 -14.58 -5.85
C LYS A 60 -12.04 -13.58 -5.46
N SER A 61 -11.71 -12.36 -5.05
CA SER A 61 -12.73 -11.32 -4.84
C SER A 61 -12.87 -10.48 -6.11
N SER A 62 -13.97 -10.68 -6.82
CA SER A 62 -14.35 -10.04 -8.09
C SER A 62 -14.64 -8.53 -8.00
N THR A 63 -14.28 -7.88 -6.88
CA THR A 63 -14.67 -6.49 -6.59
C THR A 63 -13.54 -5.62 -6.05
N LEU A 64 -12.31 -6.13 -5.90
CA LEU A 64 -11.22 -5.33 -5.34
C LEU A 64 -10.76 -4.28 -6.36
N ARG A 65 -11.06 -2.99 -6.13
CA ARG A 65 -10.73 -1.89 -7.06
C ARG A 65 -9.29 -1.43 -6.94
N THR A 66 -8.79 -1.24 -5.72
CA THR A 66 -7.40 -0.82 -5.51
C THR A 66 -6.73 -1.59 -4.37
N ILE A 67 -5.57 -2.17 -4.67
CA ILE A 67 -4.64 -2.77 -3.72
C ILE A 67 -3.51 -1.78 -3.47
N ILE A 68 -3.15 -1.60 -2.20
CA ILE A 68 -2.07 -0.71 -1.78
C ILE A 68 -1.09 -1.55 -0.97
N GLU A 69 0.14 -1.62 -1.42
CA GLU A 69 1.24 -2.23 -0.69
C GLU A 69 2.12 -1.13 -0.11
N ILE A 70 2.46 -1.26 1.16
CA ILE A 70 3.43 -0.39 1.82
C ILE A 70 4.55 -1.27 2.34
N LYS A 71 5.76 -1.07 1.82
CA LYS A 71 6.97 -1.75 2.27
C LYS A 71 7.65 -0.91 3.34
N LEU A 72 7.80 -1.45 4.54
CA LEU A 72 8.40 -0.75 5.67
C LEU A 72 8.98 -1.71 6.70
N ASP A 73 9.89 -1.18 7.51
CA ASP A 73 10.46 -1.91 8.63
C ASP A 73 9.47 -1.99 9.79
N LEU A 74 9.13 -3.22 10.18
CA LEU A 74 8.30 -3.49 11.36
C LEU A 74 9.16 -4.10 12.48
N THR A 75 8.92 -3.61 13.68
CA THR A 75 9.48 -4.16 14.92
C THR A 75 8.50 -5.15 15.55
N ARG A 76 8.94 -5.92 16.56
CA ARG A 76 8.03 -6.76 17.36
C ARG A 76 6.87 -5.99 17.98
N ALA A 77 7.08 -4.72 18.34
CA ALA A 77 6.02 -3.87 18.88
C ALA A 77 5.00 -3.50 17.79
N ASP A 78 5.46 -3.23 16.56
CA ASP A 78 4.59 -2.94 15.44
C ASP A 78 3.74 -4.17 15.06
N LEU A 79 4.29 -5.38 15.18
CA LEU A 79 3.61 -6.65 14.88
C LEU A 79 2.65 -7.11 16.00
N ALA A 80 2.56 -6.38 17.11
CA ALA A 80 1.77 -6.82 18.27
C ALA A 80 0.26 -6.85 17.97
N SER A 81 -0.22 -6.01 17.06
CA SER A 81 -1.63 -5.99 16.66
C SER A 81 -1.80 -5.41 15.24
N ARG A 82 -2.96 -5.70 14.62
CA ARG A 82 -3.34 -5.10 13.33
C ARG A 82 -3.41 -3.58 13.41
N GLU A 83 -3.85 -3.03 14.54
CA GLU A 83 -3.89 -1.59 14.79
C GLU A 83 -2.47 -1.00 14.88
N ALA A 84 -1.52 -1.69 15.51
CA ALA A 84 -0.13 -1.24 15.57
C ALA A 84 0.51 -1.19 14.17
N ILE A 85 0.29 -2.22 13.33
CA ILE A 85 0.72 -2.24 11.92
C ILE A 85 0.09 -1.09 11.15
N TYR A 86 -1.22 -0.89 11.31
CA TYR A 86 -1.96 0.20 10.66
C TYR A 86 -1.38 1.57 11.01
N ASN A 87 -1.23 1.83 12.31
CA ASN A 87 -0.68 3.09 12.82
C ASN A 87 0.75 3.32 12.32
N LYS A 88 1.56 2.26 12.26
CA LYS A 88 2.92 2.34 11.72
C LYS A 88 2.94 2.78 10.25
N CYS A 89 2.04 2.25 9.42
CA CYS A 89 1.87 2.67 8.03
C CYS A 89 1.40 4.13 7.92
N LEU A 90 0.41 4.52 8.73
CA LEU A 90 -0.09 5.89 8.80
C LEU A 90 1.02 6.87 9.18
N TYR A 91 1.80 6.57 10.23
CA TYR A 91 2.92 7.41 10.65
C TYR A 91 4.01 7.51 9.58
N ALA A 92 4.32 6.44 8.87
CA ALA A 92 5.29 6.47 7.78
C ALA A 92 4.83 7.37 6.62
N MET A 93 3.54 7.33 6.27
CA MET A 93 2.93 8.24 5.29
C MET A 93 2.96 9.70 5.76
N LEU A 94 2.52 9.97 7.00
CA LEU A 94 2.52 11.33 7.59
C LEU A 94 3.92 11.95 7.64
N GLN A 95 4.94 11.15 7.93
CA GLN A 95 6.33 11.60 7.98
C GLN A 95 6.97 11.74 6.58
N ASN A 96 6.20 11.55 5.50
CA ASN A 96 6.66 11.58 4.12
C ASN A 96 7.87 10.65 3.88
N LYS A 97 7.93 9.53 4.60
CA LYS A 97 9.01 8.53 4.51
C LYS A 97 8.81 7.55 3.36
N LEU A 98 7.65 7.56 2.72
CA LEU A 98 7.27 6.64 1.67
C LEU A 98 7.22 7.37 0.32
N TYR A 99 7.50 6.65 -0.77
CA TYR A 99 7.29 7.12 -2.13
C TYR A 99 6.57 6.05 -2.96
N LEU A 100 5.80 6.48 -3.95
CA LEU A 100 5.11 5.59 -4.89
C LEU A 100 6.15 5.02 -5.85
N SER A 101 6.50 3.75 -5.68
CA SER A 101 7.51 3.08 -6.50
C SER A 101 6.93 2.35 -7.69
N LYS A 102 5.65 1.99 -7.62
CA LYS A 102 4.93 1.31 -8.70
C LYS A 102 3.47 1.70 -8.69
N ASP A 103 2.98 2.07 -9.86
CA ASP A 103 1.56 2.11 -10.18
C ASP A 103 1.30 1.14 -11.35
N ALA A 104 0.35 0.22 -11.18
CA ALA A 104 -0.03 -0.72 -12.21
C ALA A 104 -1.55 -0.84 -12.27
N GLN A 105 -2.08 -0.88 -13.49
CA GLN A 105 -3.50 -1.15 -13.74
C GLN A 105 -3.61 -2.45 -14.54
N ALA A 106 -4.41 -3.38 -14.06
CA ALA A 106 -4.74 -4.61 -14.74
C ALA A 106 -6.25 -4.66 -14.95
N GLY A 107 -6.68 -4.69 -16.21
CA GLY A 107 -8.06 -4.92 -16.60
C GLY A 107 -8.20 -6.32 -17.18
N HIS A 108 -9.09 -7.14 -16.63
CA HIS A 108 -9.52 -8.39 -17.29
C HIS A 108 -11.02 -8.57 -17.13
N ASN A 109 -11.75 -8.75 -18.23
CA ASN A 109 -13.20 -8.98 -18.26
C ASN A 109 -14.04 -7.97 -17.45
N GLY A 110 -13.77 -6.66 -17.59
CA GLY A 110 -14.58 -5.61 -16.96
C GLY A 110 -14.29 -5.36 -15.47
N GLN A 111 -13.26 -6.00 -14.90
CA GLN A 111 -12.74 -5.66 -13.57
C GLN A 111 -11.41 -4.92 -13.73
N GLU A 112 -11.43 -3.62 -13.46
CA GLU A 112 -10.22 -2.81 -13.32
C GLU A 112 -9.67 -3.01 -11.90
N ARG A 113 -8.44 -3.51 -11.82
CA ARG A 113 -7.69 -3.64 -10.58
C ARG A 113 -6.48 -2.73 -10.66
N GLN A 114 -6.35 -1.88 -9.65
CA GLN A 114 -5.22 -0.99 -9.49
C GLN A 114 -4.32 -1.53 -8.38
N LEU A 115 -3.00 -1.52 -8.61
CA LEU A 115 -1.98 -1.81 -7.62
C LEU A 115 -1.10 -0.57 -7.45
N LEU A 116 -0.97 -0.10 -6.21
CA LEU A 116 -0.07 0.97 -5.82
C LEU A 116 0.93 0.41 -4.81
N VAL A 117 2.22 0.57 -5.07
CA VAL A 117 3.28 0.11 -4.17
C VAL A 117 4.05 1.31 -3.67
N PHE A 118 4.21 1.37 -2.35
CA PHE A 118 4.99 2.38 -1.67
C PHE A 118 6.21 1.75 -1.03
N ASP A 119 7.38 2.30 -1.32
CA ASP A 119 8.63 1.90 -0.69
C ASP A 119 9.13 3.01 0.25
N MET A 120 9.90 2.63 1.26
CA MET A 120 10.62 3.59 2.10
C MET A 120 11.63 4.36 1.25
N LYS A 121 11.63 5.69 1.36
CA LYS A 121 12.68 6.54 0.80
C LYS A 121 13.99 6.12 1.45
N HIS A 122 14.97 5.77 0.61
CA HIS A 122 16.32 5.56 1.09
C HIS A 122 16.80 6.89 1.67
N GLN A 123 17.02 6.96 2.98
CA GLN A 123 17.77 8.06 3.54
C GLN A 123 19.18 7.94 2.96
N ALA A 124 19.61 8.95 2.20
CA ALA A 124 21.03 9.12 1.92
C ALA A 124 21.71 9.23 3.29
N ALA A 125 22.53 8.22 3.61
CA ALA A 125 23.37 8.20 4.79
C ALA A 125 24.43 9.31 4.71
#